data_AF-A0A2N4UB55-F1
#
_entry.id   AF-A0A2N4UB55-F1
#
_cell.length_a   1.000
_cell.length_b   1.000
_cell.length_c   1.000
_cell.angle_alpha   90.00
_cell.angle_beta   90.00
_cell.angle_gamma   90.00
#
_symmetry.space_group_name_H-M   'P 1'
#
loop_
_entity.id
_entity.type
_entity.pdbx_description
1 polymer ?
#
loop_
_entity_poly.entity_id
_entity_poly.type
_entity_poly.pdbx_seq_one_letter_code
_entity_poly.pdbx_strand_id
1 'polypeptide(L)'
;MTELVTDIQDAIKPLLNPYLDKLTNHKFDIQSNRIEVKCQQDDSELTWATLLRLKILPETRQVLINSISTPGIMKGQGLGKQLIRAIYIPAKAHGYEVFVTDMTPGFYERLLRRGARSCNDEMVQINDDTVLA
;
A
#
# COMPACT_ATOMS: atom_id res chain seq x y z
N MET A 1 -15.70 -10.98 4.20
CA MET A 1 -14.32 -10.48 3.98
C MET A 1 -13.49 -11.67 3.55
N THR A 2 -12.63 -11.56 2.53
CA THR A 2 -11.80 -12.68 2.06
C THR A 2 -10.62 -12.89 3.01
N GLU A 3 -10.07 -14.11 3.09
CA GLU A 3 -8.88 -14.41 3.91
C GLU A 3 -7.70 -13.52 3.52
N LEU A 4 -7.45 -13.33 2.22
CA LEU A 4 -6.43 -12.42 1.72
C LEU A 4 -6.57 -10.99 2.27
N VAL A 5 -7.78 -10.44 2.31
CA VAL A 5 -8.01 -9.08 2.83
C VAL A 5 -7.69 -9.00 4.32
N THR A 6 -8.06 -10.02 5.08
CA THR A 6 -7.73 -10.12 6.51
C THR A 6 -6.22 -10.20 6.71
N ASP A 7 -5.52 -11.04 5.96
CA ASP A 7 -4.06 -11.21 6.08
C ASP A 7 -3.30 -9.94 5.69
N ILE A 8 -3.73 -9.25 4.62
CA ILE A 8 -3.15 -7.95 4.25
C ILE A 8 -3.39 -6.94 5.37
N GLN A 9 -4.62 -6.85 5.88
CA GLN A 9 -4.97 -5.93 6.96
C GLN A 9 -4.09 -6.17 8.19
N ASP A 10 -3.95 -7.42 8.62
CA ASP A 10 -3.20 -7.79 9.82
C ASP A 10 -1.70 -7.58 9.64
N ALA A 11 -1.19 -7.66 8.41
CA ALA A 11 0.19 -7.32 8.08
C ALA A 11 0.46 -5.80 8.08
N ILE A 12 -0.47 -4.96 7.60
CA ILE A 12 -0.26 -3.51 7.49
C ILE A 12 -0.56 -2.74 8.78
N LYS A 13 -1.53 -3.21 9.60
CA LYS A 13 -1.95 -2.50 10.82
C LYS A 13 -0.79 -2.24 11.79
N PRO A 14 0.06 -3.22 12.14
CA PRO A 14 1.20 -2.99 13.04
C PRO A 14 2.22 -1.98 12.50
N LEU A 15 2.34 -1.85 11.17
CA LEU A 15 3.23 -0.88 10.54
C LEU A 15 2.66 0.54 10.59
N LEU A 16 1.34 0.69 10.53
CA LEU A 16 0.67 1.98 10.44
C LEU A 16 0.29 2.56 11.81
N ASN A 17 -0.19 1.73 12.73
CA ASN A 17 -0.71 2.18 14.03
C ASN A 17 0.27 3.09 14.81
N PRO A 18 1.59 2.79 14.89
CA PRO A 18 2.54 3.65 15.62
C PRO A 18 2.60 5.11 15.13
N TYR A 19 2.14 5.37 13.89
CA TYR A 19 2.04 6.70 13.32
C TYR A 19 0.60 7.22 13.35
N LEU A 20 -0.39 6.37 13.08
CA LEU A 20 -1.81 6.74 13.07
C LEU A 20 -2.30 7.18 14.47
N ASP A 21 -1.77 6.57 15.53
CA ASP A 21 -2.13 6.90 16.92
C ASP A 21 -1.66 8.31 17.33
N LYS A 22 -0.78 8.94 16.55
CA LYS A 22 -0.29 10.32 16.77
C LYS A 22 -1.08 11.36 15.99
N LEU A 23 -2.02 10.93 15.15
CA LEU A 23 -2.83 11.81 14.31
C LEU A 23 -4.18 12.09 14.97
N THR A 24 -4.76 13.24 14.66
CA THR A 24 -6.07 13.67 15.17
C THR A 24 -7.16 12.65 14.86
N ASN A 25 -7.19 12.16 13.62
CA ASN A 25 -8.16 11.17 13.20
C ASN A 25 -7.56 10.21 12.17
N HIS A 26 -8.00 8.97 12.19
CA HIS A 26 -7.63 7.97 11.21
C HIS A 26 -8.73 6.92 11.06
N LYS A 27 -8.80 6.28 9.89
CA LYS A 27 -9.72 5.17 9.68
C LYS A 27 -9.19 4.16 8.67
N PHE A 28 -9.54 2.91 8.90
CA PHE A 28 -9.43 1.83 7.94
C PHE A 28 -10.83 1.57 7.36
N ASP A 29 -11.03 1.85 6.08
CA ASP A 29 -12.22 1.46 5.32
C ASP A 29 -11.89 0.16 4.57
N ILE A 30 -12.46 -0.95 5.05
CA ILE A 30 -12.14 -2.30 4.62
C ILE A 30 -13.38 -2.95 4.03
N GLN A 31 -13.25 -3.42 2.80
CA GLN A 31 -14.28 -4.08 2.01
C GLN A 31 -13.71 -5.38 1.42
N SER A 32 -14.57 -6.23 0.87
CA SER A 32 -14.14 -7.52 0.30
C SER A 32 -13.11 -7.41 -0.82
N ASN A 33 -13.07 -6.28 -1.52
CA ASN A 33 -12.19 -6.04 -2.66
C ASN A 33 -11.38 -4.73 -2.54
N ARG A 34 -11.37 -4.09 -1.37
CA ARG A 34 -10.71 -2.79 -1.17
C ARG A 34 -10.23 -2.62 0.26
N ILE A 35 -9.03 -2.08 0.40
CA ILE A 35 -8.51 -1.58 1.69
C ILE A 35 -8.10 -0.13 1.46
N GLU A 36 -8.66 0.79 2.24
CA GLU A 36 -8.31 2.20 2.19
C GLU A 36 -8.01 2.72 3.61
N VAL A 37 -6.84 3.33 3.77
CA VAL A 37 -6.42 3.97 5.02
C VAL A 37 -6.39 5.46 4.81
N LYS A 38 -7.16 6.18 5.62
CA LYS A 38 -7.19 7.65 5.62
C LYS A 38 -6.75 8.19 6.96
N CYS A 39 -6.18 9.39 6.93
CA CYS A 39 -5.78 10.11 8.12
C CYS A 39 -6.03 11.61 7.99
N GLN A 40 -6.12 12.28 9.13
CA GLN A 40 -6.35 13.71 9.26
C GLN A 40 -5.28 14.29 10.20
N GLN A 41 -4.62 15.37 9.78
CA GLN A 41 -3.52 15.99 10.56
C GLN A 41 -4.00 17.10 11.51
N ASP A 42 -5.18 17.65 11.27
CA ASP A 42 -5.81 18.71 12.07
C ASP A 42 -7.33 18.46 12.17
N ASP A 43 -8.06 19.27 12.94
CA ASP A 43 -9.51 19.11 13.14
C ASP A 43 -10.36 19.59 11.95
N SER A 44 -9.77 20.05 10.85
CA SER A 44 -10.51 20.58 9.70
C SER A 44 -11.04 19.44 8.83
N GLU A 45 -12.36 19.30 8.65
CA GLU A 45 -12.95 18.23 7.82
C GLU A 45 -12.44 18.20 6.36
N LEU A 46 -11.82 19.29 5.89
CA LEU A 46 -11.21 19.41 4.57
C LEU A 46 -9.84 18.70 4.43
N THR A 47 -9.30 18.04 5.47
CA THR A 47 -7.90 17.57 5.50
C THR A 47 -7.68 16.05 5.49
N TRP A 48 -8.72 15.26 5.20
CA TRP A 48 -8.57 13.82 5.04
C TRP A 48 -7.64 13.48 3.86
N ALA A 49 -6.48 12.89 4.18
CA ALA A 49 -5.52 12.38 3.21
C ALA A 49 -5.61 10.86 3.10
N THR A 50 -5.44 10.32 1.89
CA THR A 50 -5.30 8.88 1.69
C THR A 50 -3.83 8.50 1.91
N LEU A 51 -3.59 7.62 2.88
CA LEU A 51 -2.27 7.07 3.18
C LEU A 51 -2.01 5.85 2.31
N LEU A 52 -2.96 4.94 2.24
CA LEU A 52 -2.86 3.70 1.50
C LEU A 52 -4.19 3.39 0.82
N ARG A 53 -4.15 3.00 -0.46
CA ARG A 53 -5.32 2.46 -1.16
C ARG A 53 -4.94 1.23 -1.95
N LEU A 54 -5.67 0.14 -1.70
CA LEU A 54 -5.54 -1.14 -2.35
C LEU A 54 -6.85 -1.55 -3.00
N LYS A 55 -6.78 -2.14 -4.20
CA LYS A 55 -7.89 -2.85 -4.84
C LYS A 55 -7.50 -4.30 -5.04
N ILE A 56 -8.38 -5.22 -4.64
CA ILE A 56 -8.21 -6.65 -4.87
C ILE A 56 -9.14 -7.03 -6.03
N LEU A 57 -8.59 -7.70 -7.04
CA LEU A 57 -9.27 -8.18 -8.23
C LEU A 57 -9.27 -9.72 -8.21
N PRO A 58 -10.32 -10.38 -7.66
CA PRO A 58 -10.36 -11.83 -7.56
C PRO A 58 -10.33 -12.54 -8.92
N GLU A 59 -11.02 -11.97 -9.92
CA GLU A 59 -11.13 -12.54 -11.27
C GLU A 59 -9.78 -12.70 -11.98
N THR A 60 -8.86 -11.76 -11.75
CA THR A 60 -7.52 -11.77 -12.34
C THR A 60 -6.44 -12.20 -11.35
N ARG A 61 -6.81 -12.45 -10.08
CA ARG A 61 -5.88 -12.68 -8.97
C ARG A 61 -4.83 -11.59 -8.83
N GLN A 62 -5.27 -10.34 -8.76
CA GLN A 62 -4.37 -9.20 -8.66
C GLN A 62 -4.68 -8.34 -7.43
N VAL A 63 -3.62 -7.80 -6.81
CA VAL A 63 -3.70 -6.71 -5.84
C VAL A 63 -3.06 -5.48 -6.46
N LEU A 64 -3.85 -4.43 -6.60
CA LEU A 64 -3.38 -3.13 -7.09
C LEU A 64 -3.15 -2.19 -5.90
N ILE A 65 -1.94 -1.70 -5.78
CA ILE A 65 -1.56 -0.63 -4.86
C ILE A 65 -1.71 0.69 -5.62
N ASN A 66 -2.86 1.34 -5.46
CA ASN A 66 -3.22 2.57 -6.18
C ASN A 66 -2.77 3.86 -5.47
N SER A 67 -2.32 3.77 -4.22
CA SER A 67 -1.81 4.93 -3.50
C SER A 67 -0.96 4.51 -2.32
N ILE A 68 0.24 5.07 -2.22
CA ILE A 68 1.05 5.08 -1.00
C ILE A 68 1.53 6.52 -0.78
N SER A 69 1.01 7.15 0.25
CA SER A 69 1.43 8.46 0.72
C SER A 69 2.00 8.31 2.13
N THR A 70 3.15 8.96 2.36
CA THR A 70 3.77 9.04 3.68
C THR A 70 3.73 10.52 4.11
N PRO A 71 2.73 10.91 4.92
CA PRO A 71 2.65 12.27 5.44
C PRO A 71 3.88 12.61 6.31
N GLY A 72 4.14 13.89 6.56
CA GLY A 72 5.43 14.38 7.12
C GLY A 72 6.03 13.55 8.25
N ILE A 73 5.23 13.16 9.25
CA ILE A 73 5.67 12.36 10.41
C ILE A 73 6.14 10.94 10.06
N MET A 74 5.80 10.44 8.87
CA MET A 74 6.10 9.11 8.35
C MET A 74 7.20 9.13 7.27
N LYS A 75 7.68 10.32 6.87
CA LYS A 75 8.72 10.45 5.84
C LYS A 75 10.08 9.95 6.35
N GLY A 76 10.88 9.42 5.44
CA GLY A 76 12.27 9.03 5.70
C GLY A 76 12.46 7.67 6.40
N GLN A 77 11.39 6.99 6.82
CA GLN A 77 11.49 5.73 7.59
C GLN A 77 11.38 4.47 6.73
N GLY A 78 11.35 4.59 5.40
CA GLY A 78 11.20 3.44 4.51
C GLY A 78 9.81 2.79 4.54
N LEU A 79 8.83 3.40 5.22
CA LEU A 79 7.48 2.86 5.43
C LEU A 79 6.81 2.41 4.13
N GLY A 80 6.95 3.16 3.04
CA GLY A 80 6.37 2.77 1.74
C GLY A 80 6.85 1.40 1.25
N LYS A 81 8.13 1.07 1.44
CA LYS A 81 8.67 -0.26 1.06
C LYS A 81 8.16 -1.35 2.00
N GLN A 82 8.12 -1.06 3.30
CA GLN A 82 7.63 -1.99 4.31
C GLN A 82 6.15 -2.33 4.07
N LEU A 83 5.34 -1.34 3.70
CA LEU A 83 3.95 -1.53 3.31
C LEU A 83 3.83 -2.40 2.06
N ILE A 84 4.59 -2.09 1.00
CA ILE A 84 4.58 -2.93 -0.22
C ILE A 84 4.95 -4.37 0.13
N ARG A 85 5.96 -4.58 0.98
CA ARG A 85 6.37 -5.92 1.43
C ARG A 85 5.27 -6.62 2.23
N ALA A 86 4.65 -5.91 3.17
CA ALA A 86 3.57 -6.44 4.01
C ALA A 86 2.32 -6.80 3.19
N ILE A 87 2.11 -6.16 2.03
CA ILE A 87 1.04 -6.53 1.09
C ILE A 87 1.48 -7.69 0.20
N TYR A 88 2.72 -7.66 -0.30
CA TYR A 88 3.25 -8.66 -1.22
C TYR A 88 3.28 -10.07 -0.64
N ILE A 89 3.73 -10.23 0.60
CA ILE A 89 3.87 -11.55 1.25
C ILE A 89 2.53 -12.31 1.30
N PRO A 90 1.44 -11.78 1.90
CA PRO A 90 0.15 -12.47 1.92
C PRO A 90 -0.45 -12.59 0.52
N ALA A 91 -0.37 -11.56 -0.33
CA ALA A 91 -0.87 -11.66 -1.70
C ALA A 91 -0.24 -12.84 -2.46
N LYS A 92 1.10 -12.97 -2.40
CA LYS A 92 1.82 -14.08 -3.02
C LYS A 92 1.41 -15.43 -2.42
N ALA A 93 1.27 -15.54 -1.10
CA ALA A 93 0.86 -16.77 -0.43
C ALA A 93 -0.53 -17.26 -0.88
N HIS A 94 -1.42 -16.32 -1.20
CA HIS A 94 -2.75 -16.59 -1.76
C HIS A 94 -2.75 -16.74 -3.30
N GLY A 95 -1.59 -16.67 -3.95
CA GLY A 95 -1.45 -16.81 -5.41
C GLY A 95 -1.88 -15.57 -6.20
N TYR A 96 -1.82 -14.39 -5.60
CA TYR A 96 -2.09 -13.10 -6.25
C TYR A 96 -0.81 -12.42 -6.71
N GLU A 97 -0.87 -11.80 -7.87
CA GLU A 97 0.15 -10.87 -8.34
C GLU A 97 -0.06 -9.48 -7.72
N VAL A 98 1.02 -8.75 -7.46
CA VAL A 98 0.95 -7.41 -6.88
C VAL A 98 1.50 -6.38 -7.85
N PHE A 99 0.71 -5.33 -8.09
CA PHE A 99 1.08 -4.21 -8.94
C PHE A 99 1.01 -2.91 -8.16
N VAL A 100 1.91 -1.99 -8.46
CA VAL A 100 1.81 -0.59 -8.02
C VAL A 100 1.41 0.25 -9.22
N THR A 101 0.41 1.10 -9.05
CA THR A 101 -0.13 1.99 -10.08
C THR A 101 -0.25 3.42 -9.55
N ASP A 102 -0.60 4.37 -10.41
CA ASP A 102 -0.91 5.76 -10.02
C ASP A 102 0.24 6.44 -9.26
N MET A 103 1.48 6.12 -9.66
CA MET A 103 2.70 6.56 -8.99
C MET A 103 3.22 7.87 -9.55
N THR A 104 3.92 8.64 -8.71
CA THR A 104 4.81 9.70 -9.21
C THR A 104 5.95 9.10 -10.06
N PRO A 105 6.47 9.80 -11.10
CA PRO A 105 7.57 9.30 -11.92
C PRO A 105 8.81 8.92 -11.10
N GLY A 106 9.15 9.72 -10.09
CA GLY A 106 10.27 9.42 -9.20
C GLY A 106 10.07 8.14 -8.37
N PHE A 107 8.83 7.76 -8.06
CA PHE A 107 8.55 6.52 -7.35
C PHE A 107 8.62 5.30 -8.27
N TYR A 108 8.06 5.42 -9.48
CA TYR A 108 8.19 4.42 -10.54
C TYR A 108 9.65 4.03 -10.79
N GLU A 109 10.49 5.03 -11.05
CA GLU A 109 11.93 4.86 -11.29
C GLU A 109 12.65 4.16 -10.12
N ARG A 110 12.27 4.48 -8.88
CA ARG A 110 12.86 3.85 -7.69
C ARG A 110 12.48 2.37 -7.57
N LEU A 111 11.27 1.99 -7.97
CA LEU A 111 10.84 0.60 -7.94
C LEU A 111 11.54 -0.22 -9.03
N LEU A 112 11.69 0.33 -10.24
CA LEU A 112 12.46 -0.32 -11.31
C LEU A 112 13.90 -0.58 -10.90
N ARG A 113 14.59 0.42 -10.32
CA ARG A 113 15.97 0.26 -9.81
C ARG A 113 16.09 -0.76 -8.68
N ARG A 114 14.97 -1.14 -8.07
CA ARG A 114 14.89 -2.15 -7.04
C ARG A 114 14.51 -3.53 -7.56
N GLY A 115 14.33 -3.71 -8.87
CA GLY A 115 14.00 -5.02 -9.46
C GLY A 115 12.50 -5.25 -9.72
N ALA A 116 11.64 -4.24 -9.49
CA ALA A 116 10.26 -4.32 -9.95
C ALA A 116 10.22 -4.40 -11.48
N ARG A 117 9.32 -5.22 -12.02
CA ARG A 117 9.18 -5.39 -13.47
C ARG A 117 8.25 -4.31 -14.02
N SER A 118 8.69 -3.58 -15.03
CA SER A 118 7.81 -2.67 -15.78
C SER A 118 6.74 -3.46 -16.54
N CYS A 119 5.48 -3.08 -16.38
CA CYS A 119 4.37 -3.57 -17.19
C CYS A 119 4.01 -2.57 -18.29
N ASN A 120 4.05 -1.28 -17.95
CA ASN A 120 3.92 -0.12 -18.83
C ASN A 120 4.49 1.12 -18.12
N ASP A 121 4.25 2.32 -18.67
CA ASP A 121 4.80 3.58 -18.18
C ASP A 121 4.23 4.02 -16.81
N GLU A 122 3.14 3.42 -16.33
CA GLU A 122 2.44 3.81 -15.10
C GLU A 122 2.30 2.67 -14.09
N MET A 123 2.75 1.46 -14.46
CA MET A 123 2.53 0.24 -13.69
C MET A 123 3.80 -0.59 -13.59
N VAL A 124 4.12 -1.01 -12.38
CA VAL A 124 5.16 -2.01 -12.13
C VAL A 124 4.58 -3.19 -11.34
N GLN A 125 5.09 -4.38 -11.65
CA GLN A 125 4.83 -5.59 -10.89
C GLN A 125 5.90 -5.76 -9.80
N ILE A 126 5.45 -6.02 -8.59
CA ILE A 126 6.29 -6.43 -7.47
C ILE A 126 6.50 -7.95 -7.56
N ASN A 127 7.75 -8.37 -7.49
CA ASN A 127 8.18 -9.77 -7.65
C ASN A 127 9.28 -10.12 -6.65
N ASP A 128 9.80 -11.34 -6.72
CA ASP A 128 10.84 -11.83 -5.82
C ASP A 128 12.18 -11.10 -5.96
N ASP A 129 12.44 -10.51 -7.13
CA ASP A 129 13.64 -9.72 -7.39
C ASP A 129 13.51 -8.30 -6.83
N THR A 130 12.31 -7.89 -6.41
CA THR A 130 12.06 -6.54 -5.90
C THR A 130 12.61 -6.37 -4.48
N VAL A 131 13.67 -5.57 -4.33
CA VAL A 131 14.32 -5.29 -3.06
C VAL A 131 13.48 -4.34 -2.20
N LEU A 132 12.72 -4.91 -1.26
CA LEU A 132 11.82 -4.21 -0.33
C LEU A 132 12.37 -4.08 1.11
N ALA A 133 13.60 -4.53 1.35
CA ALA A 133 14.35 -4.24 2.59
C ALA A 133 14.87 -2.78 2.60
#